data_AF-A0A832EXD3-F1
#
_entry.id   AF-A0A832EXD3-F1
#
_cell.length_a   1.000
_cell.length_b   1.000
_cell.length_c   1.000
_cell.angle_alpha   90.00
_cell.angle_beta   90.00
_cell.angle_gamma   90.00
#
_symmetry.space_group_name_H-M   'P 1'
#
loop_
_entity.id
_entity.type
_entity.pdbx_description
1 polymer ?
#
loop_
_entity_poly.entity_id
_entity_poly.type
_entity_poly.pdbx_seq_one_letter_code
_entity_poly.pdbx_strand_id
1 'polypeptide(L)'
;MAKNKKSPKKKEGILDKITPPDNTIKASFSIASLAMSKELRWKLDLNIQKRLPKTYREYRMTLCFDEDPFNRRIADVEKKIKEIEADQNLFRNTKVMREEIEEQKDRITEIRKEMDQKKAECPKIEFLAEVDELKHRDAGTWVRLRIPDVVIPDLNDRKHWFSYYRAELKPTETIELDRGEED
;
A
#
# COMPACT_ATOMS: atom_id res chain seq x y z
N MET A 1 15.00 43.90 -42.37
CA MET A 1 15.78 42.70 -42.05
C MET A 1 15.70 42.46 -40.54
N ALA A 2 14.87 41.53 -40.08
CA ALA A 2 14.77 41.17 -38.66
C ALA A 2 15.18 39.70 -38.48
N LYS A 3 16.30 39.47 -37.79
CA LYS A 3 16.90 38.15 -37.59
C LYS A 3 16.10 37.36 -36.56
N ASN A 4 15.57 36.23 -37.00
CA ASN A 4 14.84 35.25 -36.19
C ASN A 4 15.82 34.50 -35.26
N LYS A 5 15.86 34.83 -33.97
CA LYS A 5 16.64 34.10 -32.95
C LYS A 5 15.85 32.87 -32.50
N LYS A 6 16.12 31.70 -33.10
CA LYS A 6 15.71 30.41 -32.52
C LYS A 6 16.62 30.10 -31.33
N SER A 7 16.03 30.00 -30.14
CA SER A 7 16.67 29.50 -28.93
C SER A 7 17.10 28.03 -29.11
N PRO A 8 18.27 27.62 -28.59
CA PRO A 8 18.76 26.26 -28.78
C PRO A 8 17.97 25.28 -27.91
N LYS A 9 17.45 24.22 -28.53
CA LYS A 9 16.85 23.08 -27.80
C LYS A 9 17.92 22.45 -26.91
N LYS A 10 17.71 22.47 -25.59
CA LYS A 10 18.48 21.68 -24.62
C LYS A 10 18.46 20.22 -25.07
N LYS A 11 19.63 19.61 -25.25
CA LYS A 11 19.76 18.17 -25.41
C LYS A 11 19.50 17.54 -24.04
N GLU A 12 18.37 16.87 -23.88
CA GLU A 12 18.07 16.05 -22.69
C GLU A 12 19.14 14.97 -22.54
N GLY A 13 19.73 14.88 -21.35
CA GLY A 13 20.78 13.91 -21.05
C GLY A 13 20.17 12.51 -20.87
N ILE A 14 20.98 11.47 -21.10
CA ILE A 14 20.58 10.07 -20.86
C ILE A 14 20.13 9.85 -19.40
N LEU A 15 20.61 10.68 -18.47
CA LEU A 15 20.25 10.67 -17.05
C LEU A 15 18.85 11.26 -16.76
N ASP A 16 18.30 12.11 -17.62
CA ASP A 16 16.96 12.70 -17.43
C ASP A 16 15.83 11.68 -17.68
N LYS A 17 16.17 10.49 -18.22
CA LYS A 17 15.24 9.39 -18.51
C LYS A 17 15.17 8.32 -17.43
N ILE A 18 15.95 8.45 -16.36
CA ILE A 18 15.87 7.55 -15.23
C ILE A 18 14.75 8.07 -14.34
N THR A 19 13.54 7.54 -14.53
CA THR A 19 12.48 7.68 -13.53
C THR A 19 13.07 7.18 -12.21
N PRO A 20 13.17 8.03 -11.16
CA PRO A 20 13.71 7.58 -9.88
C PRO A 20 12.90 6.35 -9.43
N PRO A 21 13.55 5.31 -8.89
CA PRO A 21 12.85 4.13 -8.42
C PRO A 21 11.76 4.56 -7.44
N ASP A 22 10.54 4.10 -7.66
CA ASP A 22 9.44 4.34 -6.74
C ASP A 22 9.73 3.57 -5.44
N ASN A 23 10.41 4.23 -4.51
CA ASN A 23 10.80 3.67 -3.21
C ASN A 23 9.61 3.55 -2.24
N THR A 24 8.38 3.46 -2.76
CA THR A 24 7.17 3.32 -1.97
C THR A 24 7.07 1.91 -1.40
N ILE A 25 7.11 1.82 -0.08
CA ILE A 25 6.98 0.57 0.66
C ILE A 25 5.50 0.30 0.90
N LYS A 26 4.95 -0.69 0.21
CA LYS A 26 3.57 -1.17 0.41
C LYS A 26 3.53 -2.29 1.43
N ALA A 27 2.82 -2.15 2.53
CA ALA A 27 2.78 -3.14 3.59
C ALA A 27 1.45 -3.16 4.34
N SER A 28 0.99 -4.35 4.72
CA SER A 28 -0.05 -4.50 5.74
C SER A 28 0.49 -4.03 7.10
N PHE A 29 -0.39 -3.50 7.92
CA PHE A 29 -0.03 -2.96 9.22
C PHE A 29 -1.10 -3.27 10.27
N SER A 30 -0.73 -3.13 11.53
CA SER A 30 -1.69 -3.05 12.63
C SER A 30 -1.34 -1.90 13.55
N ILE A 31 -2.37 -1.23 14.07
CA ILE A 31 -2.20 -0.15 15.03
C ILE A 31 -2.14 -0.75 16.42
N ALA A 32 -1.02 -0.53 17.11
CA ALA A 32 -0.85 -0.95 18.49
C ALA A 32 -1.40 0.10 19.47
N SER A 33 -1.16 1.38 19.20
CA SER A 33 -1.68 2.47 20.03
C SER A 33 -1.78 3.78 19.24
N LEU A 34 -2.72 4.64 19.64
CA LEU A 34 -2.82 6.03 19.21
C LEU A 34 -3.08 6.88 20.46
N ALA A 35 -2.11 7.70 20.86
CA ALA A 35 -2.20 8.48 22.08
C ALA A 35 -1.48 9.82 21.97
N MET A 36 -1.99 10.82 22.68
CA MET A 36 -1.29 12.08 22.86
C MET A 36 -0.19 11.92 23.91
N SER A 37 1.03 12.31 23.57
CA SER A 37 2.17 12.28 24.49
C SER A 37 2.17 13.48 25.44
N LYS A 38 3.05 13.43 26.45
CA LYS A 38 3.25 14.54 27.41
C LYS A 38 3.70 15.85 26.75
N GLU A 39 4.30 15.76 25.57
CA GLU A 39 4.76 16.89 24.76
C GLU A 39 3.63 17.49 23.89
N LEU A 40 2.38 17.08 24.12
CA LEU A 40 1.21 17.50 23.32
C LEU A 40 1.34 17.15 21.83
N ARG A 41 2.05 16.06 21.52
CA ARG A 41 2.16 15.51 20.16
C ARG A 41 1.51 14.14 20.10
N TRP A 42 0.72 13.88 19.06
CA TRP A 42 0.15 12.55 18.81
C TRP A 42 1.22 11.55 18.42
N LYS A 43 1.18 10.38 19.06
CA LYS A 43 2.03 9.24 18.79
C LYS A 43 1.18 8.08 18.32
N LEU A 44 1.58 7.50 17.19
CA LEU A 44 0.96 6.35 16.56
C LEU A 44 1.98 5.21 16.56
N ASP A 45 1.72 4.17 17.35
CA ASP A 45 2.52 2.95 17.37
C ASP A 45 1.94 1.97 16.33
N LEU A 46 2.74 1.61 15.33
CA LEU A 46 2.37 0.68 14.26
C LEU A 46 3.26 -0.56 14.27
N ASN A 47 2.68 -1.69 13.92
CA ASN A 47 3.41 -2.87 13.47
C ASN A 47 3.24 -3.02 11.96
N ILE A 48 4.33 -2.85 11.21
CA ILE A 48 4.37 -2.93 9.76
C ILE A 48 4.94 -4.29 9.38
N GLN A 49 4.24 -5.05 8.54
CA GLN A 49 4.64 -6.39 8.09
C GLN A 49 5.75 -6.36 7.02
N LYS A 50 6.66 -5.40 7.10
CA LYS A 50 7.87 -5.28 6.28
C LYS A 50 9.00 -4.64 7.09
N ARG A 51 10.24 -4.89 6.68
CA ARG A 51 11.41 -4.20 7.22
C ARG A 51 11.50 -2.79 6.62
N LEU A 52 11.37 -1.77 7.47
CA LEU A 52 11.60 -0.38 7.07
C LEU A 52 13.06 0.00 7.27
N PRO A 53 13.69 0.73 6.35
CA PRO A 53 15.06 1.19 6.57
C PRO A 53 15.16 2.16 7.75
N LYS A 54 16.19 2.00 8.58
CA LYS A 54 16.47 2.86 9.74
C LYS A 54 17.01 4.25 9.38
N THR A 55 17.38 4.45 8.13
CA THR A 55 18.03 5.67 7.63
C THR A 55 17.06 6.82 7.41
N TYR A 56 15.75 6.58 7.45
CA TYR A 56 14.73 7.58 7.17
C TYR A 56 14.10 8.11 8.48
N ARG A 57 14.04 9.44 8.60
CA ARG A 57 13.38 10.12 9.72
C ARG A 57 11.91 10.40 9.45
N GLU A 58 11.53 10.45 8.18
CA GLU A 58 10.18 10.84 7.79
C GLU A 58 9.67 9.96 6.66
N TYR A 59 8.38 9.66 6.75
CA TYR A 59 7.63 8.98 5.71
C TYR A 59 6.38 9.78 5.39
N ARG A 60 6.13 10.02 4.10
CA ARG A 60 4.79 10.32 3.63
C ARG A 60 4.00 9.02 3.65
N MET A 61 3.11 8.90 4.63
CA MET A 61 2.29 7.72 4.83
C MET A 61 0.94 7.92 4.16
N THR A 62 0.53 6.91 3.40
CA THR A 62 -0.77 6.83 2.76
C THR A 62 -1.43 5.54 3.23
N LEU A 63 -2.60 5.64 3.85
CA LEU A 63 -3.47 4.50 4.09
C LEU A 63 -4.45 4.42 2.91
N CYS A 64 -4.39 3.34 2.15
CA CYS A 64 -5.32 3.07 1.05
C CYS A 64 -5.98 1.70 1.21
N PHE A 65 -7.14 1.50 0.58
CA PHE A 65 -7.81 0.20 0.56
C PHE A 65 -6.91 -0.91 -0.01
N ASP A 66 -6.88 -2.06 0.67
CA ASP A 66 -6.11 -3.23 0.26
C ASP A 66 -6.96 -4.15 -0.62
N GLU A 67 -6.73 -4.06 -1.94
CA GLU A 67 -7.39 -4.90 -2.93
C GLU A 67 -6.80 -6.33 -3.00
N ASP A 68 -5.58 -6.53 -2.48
CA ASP A 68 -4.82 -7.78 -2.66
C ASP A 68 -5.56 -9.01 -2.09
N PRO A 69 -6.20 -8.96 -0.90
CA PRO A 69 -6.97 -10.09 -0.38
C PRO A 69 -8.16 -10.48 -1.26
N PHE A 70 -8.86 -9.50 -1.83
CA PHE A 70 -9.99 -9.74 -2.73
C PHE A 70 -9.52 -10.32 -4.06
N ASN A 71 -8.45 -9.76 -4.62
CA ASN A 71 -7.84 -10.26 -5.85
C ASN A 71 -7.35 -11.70 -5.71
N ARG A 72 -6.79 -12.08 -4.56
CA ARG A 72 -6.41 -13.48 -4.28
C ARG A 72 -7.63 -14.40 -4.24
N ARG A 73 -8.70 -14.01 -3.54
CA ARG A 73 -9.95 -14.78 -3.50
C ARG A 73 -10.54 -14.98 -4.90
N ILE A 74 -10.51 -13.93 -5.74
CA ILE A 74 -10.96 -14.01 -7.15
C ILE A 74 -10.07 -14.99 -7.93
N ALA A 75 -8.76 -14.86 -7.83
CA ALA A 75 -7.81 -15.74 -8.52
C ALA A 75 -7.99 -17.22 -8.13
N ASP A 76 -8.27 -17.52 -6.86
CA ASP A 76 -8.56 -18.88 -6.40
C ASP A 76 -9.85 -19.44 -7.01
N VAL A 77 -10.88 -18.62 -7.17
CA VAL A 77 -12.13 -19.03 -7.84
C VAL A 77 -11.90 -19.20 -9.34
N GLU A 78 -11.16 -18.31 -9.98
CA GLU A 78 -10.77 -18.43 -11.40
C GLU A 78 -9.95 -19.69 -11.66
N LYS A 79 -9.08 -20.08 -10.73
CA LYS A 79 -8.33 -21.34 -10.80
C LYS A 79 -9.27 -22.54 -10.76
N LYS A 80 -10.28 -22.55 -9.87
CA LYS A 80 -11.29 -23.62 -9.81
C LYS A 80 -12.10 -23.73 -11.10
N ILE A 81 -12.47 -22.60 -11.71
CA ILE A 81 -13.17 -22.61 -13.00
C ILE A 81 -12.31 -23.31 -14.05
N LYS A 82 -11.02 -22.96 -14.15
CA LYS A 82 -10.09 -23.61 -15.09
C LYS A 82 -9.92 -25.11 -14.81
N GLU A 83 -9.90 -25.51 -13.55
CA GLU A 83 -9.84 -26.94 -13.17
C GLU A 83 -11.11 -27.69 -13.59
N ILE A 84 -12.30 -27.08 -13.46
CA ILE A 84 -13.57 -27.65 -13.93
C ILE A 84 -13.60 -27.75 -15.46
N GLU A 85 -13.13 -26.71 -16.17
CA GLU A 85 -13.05 -26.69 -17.63
C GLU A 85 -12.03 -27.70 -18.19
N ALA A 86 -10.94 -27.93 -17.47
CA ALA A 86 -9.88 -28.88 -17.85
C ALA A 86 -10.21 -30.34 -17.50
N ASP A 87 -11.21 -30.59 -16.65
CA ASP A 87 -11.59 -31.94 -16.24
C ASP A 87 -12.27 -32.69 -17.38
N GLN A 88 -11.49 -33.47 -18.14
CA GLN A 88 -11.93 -34.29 -19.27
C GLN A 88 -12.64 -35.59 -18.83
N ASN A 89 -13.46 -35.54 -17.77
CA ASN A 89 -14.24 -36.69 -17.35
C ASN A 89 -15.34 -36.97 -18.39
N LEU A 90 -15.16 -38.06 -19.16
CA LEU A 90 -16.09 -38.57 -20.19
C LEU A 90 -17.54 -38.82 -19.71
N PHE A 91 -17.76 -38.83 -18.40
CA PHE A 91 -19.06 -39.08 -17.77
C PHE A 91 -19.66 -37.86 -17.06
N ARG A 92 -18.99 -36.70 -17.07
CA ARG A 92 -19.55 -35.51 -16.43
C ARG A 92 -20.65 -34.91 -17.31
N ASN A 93 -21.83 -34.72 -16.72
CA ASN A 93 -22.96 -34.12 -17.40
C ASN A 93 -22.62 -32.66 -17.76
N THR A 94 -22.57 -32.35 -19.05
CA THR A 94 -22.22 -31.01 -19.57
C THR A 94 -23.12 -29.91 -19.01
N LYS A 95 -24.37 -30.21 -18.66
CA LYS A 95 -25.27 -29.25 -18.03
C LYS A 95 -24.81 -28.89 -16.61
N VAL A 96 -24.43 -29.90 -15.82
CA VAL A 96 -23.96 -29.72 -14.43
C VAL A 96 -22.65 -28.94 -14.40
N MET A 97 -21.70 -29.25 -15.31
CA MET A 97 -20.46 -28.48 -15.43
C MET A 97 -20.71 -26.99 -15.73
N ARG A 98 -21.68 -26.67 -16.60
CA ARG A 98 -22.02 -25.27 -16.92
C ARG A 98 -22.63 -24.55 -15.72
N GLU A 99 -23.54 -25.20 -15.01
CA GLU A 99 -24.14 -24.66 -13.78
C GLU A 99 -23.08 -24.40 -12.70
N GLU A 100 -22.14 -25.33 -12.49
CA GLU A 100 -21.00 -25.15 -11.56
C GLU A 100 -20.12 -23.95 -11.94
N ILE A 101 -19.81 -23.78 -13.24
CA ILE A 101 -19.02 -22.64 -13.73
C ILE A 101 -19.77 -21.32 -13.53
N GLU A 102 -21.07 -21.30 -13.79
CA GLU A 102 -21.91 -20.12 -13.61
C GLU A 102 -21.98 -19.69 -12.14
N GLU A 103 -22.15 -20.64 -11.22
CA GLU A 103 -22.12 -20.39 -9.77
C GLU A 103 -20.77 -19.79 -9.33
N GLN A 104 -19.64 -20.29 -9.85
CA GLN A 104 -18.34 -19.71 -9.54
C GLN A 104 -18.18 -18.29 -10.11
N LYS A 105 -18.76 -17.97 -11.27
CA LYS A 105 -18.77 -16.62 -11.85
C LYS A 105 -19.63 -15.66 -11.04
N ASP A 106 -20.77 -16.11 -10.56
CA ASP A 106 -21.63 -15.33 -9.66
C ASP A 106 -20.89 -15.01 -8.37
N ARG A 107 -20.17 -15.98 -7.80
CA ARG A 107 -19.30 -15.77 -6.64
C ARG A 107 -18.21 -14.73 -6.88
N ILE A 108 -17.57 -14.71 -8.06
CA ILE A 108 -16.61 -13.64 -8.41
C ILE A 108 -17.30 -12.28 -8.42
N THR A 109 -18.52 -12.20 -8.97
CA THR A 109 -19.31 -10.97 -9.02
C THR A 109 -19.67 -10.47 -7.62
N GLU A 110 -20.04 -11.37 -6.71
CA GLU A 110 -20.28 -11.04 -5.31
C GLU A 110 -19.04 -10.50 -4.61
N ILE A 111 -17.87 -11.14 -4.82
CA ILE A 111 -16.60 -10.67 -4.24
C ILE A 111 -16.24 -9.27 -4.76
N ARG A 112 -16.46 -9.00 -6.04
CA ARG A 112 -16.23 -7.66 -6.63
C ARG A 112 -17.17 -6.62 -6.03
N LYS A 113 -18.46 -6.96 -5.88
CA LYS A 113 -19.43 -6.07 -5.22
C LYS A 113 -19.07 -5.79 -3.76
N GLU A 114 -18.63 -6.81 -3.02
CA GLU A 114 -18.12 -6.66 -1.65
C GLU A 114 -16.92 -5.70 -1.64
N MET A 115 -15.97 -5.90 -2.55
CA MET A 115 -14.77 -5.07 -2.68
C MET A 115 -15.13 -3.60 -2.95
N ASP A 116 -16.04 -3.31 -3.87
CA ASP A 116 -16.46 -1.94 -4.21
C ASP A 116 -17.16 -1.25 -3.03
N GLN A 117 -18.03 -1.97 -2.32
CA GLN A 117 -18.68 -1.46 -1.11
C GLN A 117 -17.66 -1.10 -0.03
N LYS A 118 -16.70 -2.00 0.22
CA LYS A 118 -15.67 -1.80 1.25
C LYS A 118 -14.70 -0.69 0.86
N LYS A 119 -14.38 -0.55 -0.43
CA LYS A 119 -13.55 0.52 -0.97
C LYS A 119 -14.17 1.89 -0.78
N ALA A 120 -15.49 2.01 -0.95
CA ALA A 120 -16.21 3.27 -0.69
C ALA A 120 -16.11 3.71 0.78
N GLU A 121 -16.07 2.76 1.71
CA GLU A 121 -15.94 3.01 3.16
C GLU A 121 -14.51 3.26 3.62
N CYS A 122 -13.52 3.02 2.75
CA CYS A 122 -12.09 3.14 3.03
C CYS A 122 -11.45 4.29 2.21
N PRO A 123 -11.79 5.56 2.50
CA PRO A 123 -11.17 6.69 1.82
C PRO A 123 -9.67 6.76 2.09
N LYS A 124 -8.93 7.32 1.15
CA LYS A 124 -7.49 7.49 1.28
C LYS A 124 -7.17 8.47 2.41
N ILE A 125 -6.30 8.08 3.34
CA ILE A 125 -5.80 8.95 4.42
C ILE A 125 -4.32 9.21 4.16
N GLU A 126 -3.92 10.47 3.98
CA GLU A 126 -2.55 10.87 3.69
C GLU A 126 -2.00 11.82 4.75
N PHE A 127 -0.79 11.57 5.23
CA PHE A 127 -0.11 12.46 6.16
C PHE A 127 1.40 12.27 6.16
N LEU A 128 2.12 13.28 6.66
CA LEU A 128 3.54 13.17 6.96
C LEU A 128 3.69 12.59 8.37
N ALA A 129 4.53 11.57 8.50
CA ALA A 129 4.81 10.89 9.75
C ALA A 129 6.31 10.96 10.05
N GLU A 130 6.67 11.47 11.23
CA GLU A 130 8.04 11.52 11.71
C GLU A 130 8.33 10.29 12.58
N VAL A 131 9.44 9.60 12.33
CA VAL A 131 9.86 8.41 13.05
C VAL A 131 10.47 8.81 14.38
N ASP A 132 9.79 8.43 15.46
CA ASP A 132 10.27 8.62 16.83
C ASP A 132 11.13 7.43 17.29
N GLU A 133 10.70 6.22 16.94
CA GLU A 133 11.39 4.99 17.30
C GLU A 133 11.12 3.90 16.25
N LEU A 134 12.15 3.13 15.88
CA LEU A 134 12.03 2.04 14.91
C LEU A 134 12.77 0.80 15.42
N LYS A 135 12.03 -0.29 15.61
CA LYS A 135 12.54 -1.59 16.07
C LYS A 135 12.18 -2.68 15.08
N HIS A 136 13.16 -3.47 14.67
CA HIS A 136 12.88 -4.71 13.94
C HIS A 136 12.50 -5.81 14.92
N ARG A 137 11.41 -6.51 14.62
CA ARG A 137 11.01 -7.73 15.31
C ARG A 137 10.58 -8.73 14.24
N ASP A 138 11.20 -9.90 14.27
CA ASP A 138 10.99 -10.97 13.30
C ASP A 138 11.15 -10.48 11.83
N ALA A 139 10.10 -10.66 11.03
CA ALA A 139 10.00 -10.22 9.63
C ALA A 139 9.41 -8.79 9.47
N GLY A 140 8.98 -8.16 10.57
CA GLY A 140 8.30 -6.86 10.55
C GLY A 140 9.10 -5.72 11.19
N THR A 141 8.44 -4.57 11.28
CA THR A 141 8.96 -3.37 11.93
C THR A 141 7.91 -2.81 12.86
N TRP A 142 8.26 -2.67 14.13
CA TRP A 142 7.51 -1.86 15.07
C TRP A 142 8.03 -0.42 14.99
N VAL A 143 7.15 0.51 14.67
CA VAL A 143 7.50 1.93 14.51
C VAL A 143 6.57 2.80 15.34
N ARG A 144 7.15 3.76 16.05
CA ARG A 144 6.43 4.84 16.70
C ARG A 144 6.57 6.08 15.84
N LEU A 145 5.45 6.64 15.45
CA LEU A 145 5.38 7.81 14.58
C LEU A 145 4.78 9.00 15.32
N ARG A 146 5.34 10.19 15.13
CA ARG A 146 4.68 11.46 15.42
C ARG A 146 3.85 11.86 14.21
N ILE A 147 2.58 12.17 14.42
CA ILE A 147 1.61 12.46 13.36
C ILE A 147 0.86 13.77 13.65
N PRO A 148 0.36 14.48 12.63
CA PRO A 148 -0.30 15.77 12.82
C PRO A 148 -1.73 15.62 13.34
N ASP A 149 -2.18 16.56 14.17
CA ASP A 149 -3.52 16.56 14.78
C ASP A 149 -4.67 16.48 13.76
N VAL A 150 -4.47 17.07 12.58
CA VAL A 150 -5.45 17.12 11.49
C VAL A 150 -5.92 15.74 11.02
N VAL A 151 -5.09 14.69 11.15
CA VAL A 151 -5.42 13.34 10.68
C VAL A 151 -6.08 12.47 11.75
N ILE A 152 -6.12 12.94 13.00
CA ILE A 152 -6.64 12.16 14.13
C ILE A 152 -8.14 11.87 14.03
N PRO A 153 -9.01 12.82 13.60
CA PRO A 153 -10.42 12.52 13.37
C PRO A 153 -10.60 11.39 12.35
N ASP A 154 -9.93 11.48 11.20
CA ASP A 154 -10.02 10.46 10.13
C ASP A 154 -9.57 9.08 10.62
N LEU A 155 -8.48 9.01 11.38
CA LEU A 155 -8.01 7.75 11.97
C LEU A 155 -9.01 7.21 13.00
N ASN A 156 -9.61 8.06 13.83
CA ASN A 156 -10.57 7.63 14.85
C ASN A 156 -11.87 7.12 14.24
N ASP A 157 -12.42 7.84 13.26
CA ASP A 157 -13.69 7.50 12.60
C ASP A 157 -13.58 6.20 11.80
N ARG A 158 -12.36 5.83 11.38
CA ARG A 158 -12.09 4.65 10.55
C ARG A 158 -11.42 3.49 11.29
N LYS A 159 -11.37 3.52 12.63
CA LYS A 159 -10.76 2.46 13.46
C LYS A 159 -11.21 1.04 13.11
N HIS A 160 -12.50 0.85 12.85
CA HIS A 160 -13.08 -0.45 12.53
C HIS A 160 -12.73 -0.96 11.12
N TRP A 161 -12.17 -0.10 10.27
CA TRP A 161 -11.88 -0.39 8.88
C TRP A 161 -10.40 -0.70 8.63
N PHE A 162 -9.49 -0.52 9.60
CA PHE A 162 -8.05 -0.66 9.40
C PHE A 162 -7.59 -2.03 8.89
N SER A 163 -8.34 -3.10 9.12
CA SER A 163 -8.03 -4.42 8.55
C SER A 163 -8.15 -4.46 7.01
N TYR A 164 -8.84 -3.48 6.42
CA TYR A 164 -9.00 -3.33 4.97
C TYR A 164 -8.03 -2.30 4.37
N TYR A 165 -7.15 -1.70 5.18
CA TYR A 165 -6.15 -0.76 4.70
C TYR A 165 -4.79 -1.42 4.54
N ARG A 166 -4.05 -0.92 3.55
CA ARG A 166 -2.61 -1.10 3.39
C ARG A 166 -1.92 0.24 3.61
N ALA A 167 -0.76 0.21 4.24
CA ALA A 167 0.10 1.38 4.34
C ALA A 167 1.03 1.44 3.12
N GLU A 168 1.05 2.57 2.44
CA GLU A 168 2.06 2.94 1.46
C GLU A 168 2.95 4.02 2.09
N LEU A 169 4.20 3.65 2.37
CA LEU A 169 5.17 4.53 3.03
C LEU A 169 6.20 4.98 2.00
N LYS A 170 6.23 6.28 1.73
CA LYS A 170 7.23 6.88 0.85
C LYS A 170 8.22 7.70 1.68
N PRO A 171 9.52 7.31 1.72
CA PRO A 171 10.52 8.10 2.42
C PRO A 171 10.65 9.50 1.81
N THR A 172 10.75 10.55 2.64
CA THR A 172 10.84 11.95 2.18
C THR A 172 12.27 12.51 2.23
N GLU A 173 13.11 12.09 3.18
CA GLU A 173 14.51 12.55 3.29
C GLU A 173 15.48 11.40 3.62
N THR A 174 16.51 11.22 2.79
CA THR A 174 17.69 10.36 3.08
C THR A 174 18.73 11.15 3.88
N ILE A 175 19.33 10.53 4.89
CA ILE A 175 20.58 11.02 5.50
C ILE A 175 21.70 10.96 4.45
N GLU A 176 22.30 12.10 4.08
CA GLU A 176 23.69 12.09 3.64
C GLU A 176 24.52 11.76 4.88
N LEU A 177 25.02 10.52 4.96
CA LEU A 177 26.01 10.18 5.98
C LEU A 177 27.26 10.97 5.60
N ASP A 178 27.48 12.07 6.28
CA ASP A 178 28.77 12.74 6.30
C ASP A 178 29.78 11.67 6.69
N ARG A 179 30.60 11.24 5.73
CA ARG A 179 31.74 10.36 5.99
C ARG A 179 32.71 11.24 6.77
N GLY A 180 32.51 11.32 8.08
CA GLY A 180 33.54 11.78 8.99
C GLY A 180 34.76 10.93 8.69
N GLU A 181 35.77 11.57 8.11
CA GLU A 181 37.12 11.03 8.05
C GLU A 181 37.49 10.64 9.49
N GLU A 182 37.73 9.35 9.69
CA GLU A 182 38.46 8.86 10.86
C GLU A 182 39.87 9.44 10.75
N ASP A 183 40.21 10.36 11.67
CA ASP A 183 41.59 10.62 12.11
C ASP A 183 41.82 9.93 13.46
#